data_AF-A0ABD5R1A9-F1
#
_entry.id   AF-A0ABD5R1A9-F1
#
_cell.length_a   1.000
_cell.length_b   1.000
_cell.length_c   1.000
_cell.angle_alpha   90.00
_cell.angle_beta   90.00
_cell.angle_gamma   90.00
#
_symmetry.space_group_name_H-M   'P 1'
#
loop_
_entity.id
_entity.type
_entity.pdbx_description
1 polymer ?
#
loop_
_entity_poly.entity_id
_entity_poly.type
_entity_poly.pdbx_seq_one_letter_code
_entity_poly.pdbx_strand_id
1 'polypeptide(L)'
;MSGQSGALTASGTFEDLTYNTMPEQPAYHEHVLDASDVCLSCHRIVRVERQDPTRGGLTREYETHHERHRDHTVIDYGPADSVGDQQGTFCERCGTESPWDRYWDDHRTDTHEIATAFGWLDDVDDPATTPCQEREVSTAKFRELLKATIRTLEEKGVTLDRQTLAREALDRRRDGEHVDDCLGEATGAAITRAVIRSDADRTDARREVPA
;
A
#
# COMPACT_ATOMS: atom_id res chain seq x y z
N MET A 1 -44.79 -21.16 -57.42
CA MET A 1 -43.92 -22.20 -56.84
C MET A 1 -42.47 -21.79 -57.06
N SER A 2 -41.75 -21.65 -55.94
CA SER A 2 -40.29 -21.62 -55.79
C SER A 2 -39.49 -20.50 -56.48
N GLY A 3 -39.32 -19.39 -55.76
CA GLY A 3 -38.22 -18.42 -55.97
C GLY A 3 -37.34 -18.39 -54.71
N GLN A 4 -36.03 -18.52 -54.91
CA GLN A 4 -35.00 -18.41 -53.89
C GLN A 4 -34.94 -16.99 -53.31
N SER A 5 -34.66 -16.87 -52.01
CA SER A 5 -34.08 -15.65 -51.42
C SER A 5 -33.16 -16.06 -50.29
N GLY A 6 -31.86 -15.89 -50.53
CA GLY A 6 -30.86 -15.80 -49.48
C GLY A 6 -30.93 -14.42 -48.83
N ALA A 7 -30.79 -14.40 -47.51
CA ALA A 7 -30.41 -13.21 -46.78
C ALA A 7 -29.38 -13.62 -45.72
N LEU A 8 -28.23 -12.97 -45.81
CA LEU A 8 -27.05 -13.08 -44.97
C LEU A 8 -27.39 -12.78 -43.51
N THR A 9 -27.09 -13.69 -42.59
CA THR A 9 -26.99 -13.40 -41.15
C THR A 9 -25.51 -13.36 -40.77
N ALA A 10 -24.91 -12.19 -40.98
CA ALA A 10 -23.74 -11.67 -40.28
C ALA A 10 -24.32 -10.66 -39.27
N SER A 11 -23.94 -10.52 -38.01
CA SER A 11 -22.83 -11.01 -37.18
C SER A 11 -23.19 -10.62 -35.73
N GLY A 12 -22.45 -11.13 -34.76
CA GLY A 12 -22.35 -10.51 -33.44
C GLY A 12 -22.73 -11.43 -32.31
N THR A 13 -21.79 -12.33 -31.99
CA THR A 13 -21.70 -13.01 -30.70
C THR A 13 -21.80 -11.97 -29.57
N PHE A 14 -22.71 -12.23 -28.64
CA PHE A 14 -22.90 -11.47 -27.41
C PHE A 14 -21.84 -11.94 -26.38
N GLU A 15 -20.58 -11.76 -26.74
CA GLU A 15 -19.39 -12.03 -25.93
C GLU A 15 -18.42 -10.90 -26.26
N ASP A 16 -18.30 -9.89 -25.37
CA ASP A 16 -17.08 -9.07 -25.15
C ASP A 16 -17.32 -7.71 -24.43
N LEU A 17 -18.18 -7.60 -23.41
CA LEU A 17 -18.25 -6.35 -22.63
C LEU A 17 -18.36 -6.53 -21.10
N THR A 18 -17.88 -7.65 -20.56
CA THR A 18 -17.72 -7.82 -19.11
C THR A 18 -16.31 -8.23 -18.73
N TYR A 19 -15.32 -7.47 -19.19
CA TYR A 19 -14.06 -7.31 -18.47
C TYR A 19 -14.03 -5.89 -17.92
N ASN A 20 -14.91 -5.64 -16.96
CA ASN A 20 -14.86 -4.45 -16.12
C ASN A 20 -13.85 -4.73 -14.99
N THR A 21 -12.59 -4.90 -15.36
CA THR A 21 -11.48 -4.95 -14.40
C THR A 21 -11.05 -3.51 -14.15
N MET A 22 -11.54 -2.94 -13.05
CA MET A 22 -10.87 -1.99 -12.15
C MET A 22 -11.91 -1.60 -11.09
N PRO A 23 -11.55 -1.67 -9.80
CA PRO A 23 -10.58 -0.72 -9.27
C PRO A 23 -9.36 -1.45 -8.76
N GLU A 24 -8.29 -1.47 -9.55
CA GLU A 24 -6.95 -1.58 -8.98
C GLU A 24 -6.82 -0.36 -8.07
N GLN A 25 -6.86 -0.57 -6.76
CA GLN A 25 -7.01 0.45 -5.71
C GLN A 25 -5.85 1.45 -5.79
N PRO A 26 -5.95 2.56 -6.54
CA PRO A 26 -4.76 3.31 -6.91
C PRO A 26 -4.18 3.99 -5.68
N ALA A 27 -5.02 4.51 -4.79
CA ALA A 27 -4.54 5.26 -3.63
C ALA A 27 -3.74 4.43 -2.62
N TYR A 28 -4.13 3.17 -2.34
CA TYR A 28 -3.35 2.34 -1.41
C TYR A 28 -2.04 1.89 -2.06
N HIS A 29 -2.09 1.45 -3.32
CA HIS A 29 -0.89 1.06 -4.05
C HIS A 29 0.07 2.25 -4.25
N GLU A 30 -0.40 3.31 -4.88
CA GLU A 30 0.39 4.50 -5.23
C GLU A 30 0.99 5.21 -4.01
N HIS A 31 0.20 5.37 -2.93
CA HIS A 31 0.61 6.20 -1.80
C HIS A 31 1.21 5.42 -0.63
N VAL A 32 1.08 4.08 -0.61
CA VAL A 32 1.61 3.23 0.47
C VAL A 32 2.52 2.14 -0.07
N LEU A 33 2.06 1.28 -0.99
CA LEU A 33 2.83 0.11 -1.42
C LEU A 33 3.97 0.43 -2.38
N ASP A 34 3.75 1.30 -3.35
CA ASP A 34 4.73 1.71 -4.37
C ASP A 34 5.46 3.00 -3.97
N ALA A 35 5.13 3.54 -2.80
CA ALA A 35 5.65 4.79 -2.28
C ALA A 35 7.01 4.61 -1.62
N SER A 36 8.08 5.01 -2.31
CA SER A 36 9.47 4.88 -1.81
C SER A 36 9.79 5.68 -0.54
N ASP A 37 8.92 6.62 -0.19
CA ASP A 37 8.98 7.44 1.01
C ASP A 37 8.24 6.83 2.20
N VAL A 38 7.51 5.74 2.01
CA VAL A 38 6.75 5.04 3.06
C VAL A 38 7.42 3.72 3.42
N CYS A 39 7.52 3.44 4.71
CA CYS A 39 8.03 2.16 5.20
C CYS A 39 6.93 1.09 5.14
N LEU A 40 7.09 0.05 4.32
CA LEU A 40 6.13 -1.06 4.17
C LEU A 40 5.98 -1.90 5.44
N SER A 41 6.98 -1.90 6.31
CA SER A 41 6.91 -2.59 7.59
C SER A 41 5.98 -1.93 8.63
N CYS A 42 5.76 -0.61 8.57
CA CYS A 42 4.95 0.11 9.57
C CYS A 42 4.03 1.21 9.02
N HIS A 43 4.00 1.43 7.71
CA HIS A 43 3.27 2.44 6.95
C HIS A 43 3.48 3.85 7.50
N ARG A 44 4.72 4.22 7.86
CA ARG A 44 5.09 5.61 8.20
C ARG A 44 5.90 6.22 7.07
N ILE A 45 5.76 7.53 6.89
CA ILE A 45 6.60 8.30 5.97
C ILE A 45 8.01 8.40 6.57
N VAL A 46 9.00 7.81 5.92
CA VAL A 46 10.40 7.74 6.35
C VAL A 46 11.34 8.58 5.48
N ARG A 47 10.87 9.08 4.33
CA ARG A 47 11.61 10.03 3.48
C ARG A 47 10.74 11.23 3.12
N VAL A 48 11.37 12.36 2.82
CA VAL A 48 10.71 13.59 2.40
C VAL A 48 11.34 14.04 1.10
N GLU A 49 10.50 14.34 0.12
CA GLU A 49 10.95 14.94 -1.13
C GLU A 49 11.41 16.37 -0.88
N ARG A 50 12.65 16.67 -1.29
CA ARG A 50 13.23 18.00 -1.24
C ARG A 50 13.56 18.48 -2.64
N GLN A 51 13.14 19.71 -2.92
CA GLN A 51 13.48 20.43 -4.14
C GLN A 51 14.66 21.34 -3.85
N ASP A 52 15.83 20.97 -4.38
CA ASP A 52 16.99 21.85 -4.35
C ASP A 52 17.04 22.70 -5.63
N PRO A 53 17.29 24.02 -5.53
CA PRO A 53 17.50 24.84 -6.71
C PRO A 53 18.84 24.44 -7.35
N THR A 54 18.82 24.01 -8.61
CA THR A 54 20.02 23.55 -9.30
C THR A 54 21.07 24.67 -9.35
N ARG A 55 22.28 24.35 -8.87
CA ARG A 55 23.42 25.28 -8.80
C ARG A 55 24.09 25.41 -10.17
N GLY A 56 23.37 25.97 -11.14
CA GLY A 56 23.87 26.19 -12.50
C GLY A 56 22.96 27.15 -13.26
N GLY A 57 23.38 28.41 -13.40
CA GLY A 57 22.55 29.45 -13.98
C GLY A 57 22.20 29.21 -15.45
N LEU A 58 20.92 29.03 -15.74
CA LEU A 58 20.12 29.82 -16.70
C LEU A 58 18.68 29.29 -16.84
N THR A 59 18.41 28.06 -16.43
CA THR A 59 17.07 27.46 -16.31
C THR A 59 16.80 27.04 -14.87
N ARG A 60 15.63 27.39 -14.32
CA ARG A 60 15.18 26.89 -13.02
C ARG A 60 14.68 25.46 -13.19
N GLU A 61 15.60 24.54 -13.44
CA GLU A 61 15.32 23.13 -13.27
C GLU A 61 15.38 22.86 -11.75
N TYR A 62 14.38 22.14 -11.25
CA TYR A 62 14.34 21.69 -9.86
C TYR A 62 14.66 20.21 -9.88
N GLU A 63 15.73 19.80 -9.22
CA GLU A 63 15.99 18.39 -8.97
C GLU A 63 15.31 18.00 -7.65
N THR A 64 14.39 17.04 -7.74
CA THR A 64 13.72 16.44 -6.59
C THR A 64 14.52 15.24 -6.13
N HIS A 65 14.96 15.25 -4.87
CA HIS A 65 15.60 14.10 -4.24
C HIS A 65 14.92 13.79 -2.91
N HIS A 66 15.02 12.54 -2.47
CA HIS A 66 14.47 12.12 -1.19
C HIS A 66 15.54 12.22 -0.09
N GLU A 67 15.30 13.06 0.92
CA GLU A 67 16.08 13.07 2.17
C GLU A 67 15.36 12.22 3.23
N ARG A 68 16.09 11.68 4.20
CA ARG A 68 15.48 10.99 5.34
C ARG A 68 14.53 11.91 6.12
N HIS A 69 13.43 11.35 6.62
CA HIS A 69 12.55 12.05 7.55
C HIS A 69 13.17 12.06 8.95
N ARG A 70 13.60 13.23 9.44
CA ARG A 70 14.43 13.32 10.66
C ARG A 70 13.77 12.78 11.92
N ASP A 71 12.45 12.90 12.02
CA ASP A 71 11.69 12.46 13.21
C ASP A 71 11.16 11.03 13.11
N HIS A 72 11.35 10.36 11.97
CA HIS A 72 10.89 8.97 11.77
C HIS A 72 12.04 8.02 11.43
N THR A 73 13.26 8.56 11.34
CA THR A 73 14.47 7.79 11.02
C THR A 73 15.61 8.15 11.95
N VAL A 74 16.37 7.13 12.33
CA VAL A 74 17.61 7.24 13.10
C VAL A 74 18.78 6.80 12.23
N ILE A 75 19.92 7.46 12.38
CA ILE A 75 21.18 6.98 11.80
C ILE A 75 21.84 6.14 12.89
N ASP A 76 21.99 4.85 12.64
CA ASP A 76 22.57 3.91 13.60
C ASP A 76 23.49 2.92 12.88
N TYR A 77 24.07 2.00 13.65
CA TYR A 77 24.93 0.94 13.14
C TYR A 77 24.21 -0.40 13.10
N GLY A 78 24.02 -0.95 11.91
CA GLY A 78 23.44 -2.27 11.68
C GLY A 78 24.51 -3.37 11.56
N PRO A 79 24.11 -4.65 11.69
CA PRO A 79 24.98 -5.77 11.34
C PRO A 79 25.32 -5.69 9.84
N ALA A 80 26.60 -5.60 9.51
CA ALA A 80 27.09 -5.55 8.14
C ALA A 80 28.35 -6.40 7.96
N ASP A 81 28.58 -6.85 6.72
CA ASP A 81 29.73 -7.70 6.36
C ASP A 81 31.08 -6.96 6.47
N SER A 82 31.05 -5.62 6.43
CA SER A 82 32.23 -4.77 6.56
C SER A 82 31.97 -3.58 7.46
N VAL A 83 33.02 -3.06 8.12
CA VAL A 83 32.94 -1.89 9.02
C VAL A 83 32.45 -0.62 8.30
N GLY A 84 32.71 -0.51 6.99
CA GLY A 84 32.29 0.63 6.18
C GLY A 84 30.79 0.64 5.89
N ASP A 85 30.16 -0.53 5.88
CA ASP A 85 28.74 -0.71 5.56
C ASP A 85 27.85 -0.74 6.81
N GLN A 86 28.43 -0.51 7.99
CA GLN A 86 27.68 -0.60 9.25
C GLN A 86 26.72 0.57 9.45
N GLN A 87 26.96 1.76 8.86
CA GLN A 87 26.11 2.94 9.11
C GLN A 87 24.94 3.02 8.13
N GLY A 88 23.72 2.82 8.64
CA GLY A 88 22.48 2.86 7.87
C GLY A 88 21.47 3.90 8.38
N THR A 89 20.39 4.11 7.63
CA THR A 89 19.23 4.90 8.09
C THR A 89 18.07 3.96 8.38
N PHE A 90 17.69 3.88 9.64
CA PHE A 90 16.67 2.94 10.10
C PHE A 90 15.37 3.65 10.45
N CYS A 91 14.24 3.02 10.19
CA CYS A 91 12.96 3.48 10.70
C CYS A 91 12.96 3.40 12.23
N GLU A 92 12.68 4.51 12.92
CA GLU A 92 12.67 4.56 14.39
C GLU A 92 11.64 3.61 15.01
N ARG A 93 10.56 3.31 14.28
CA ARG A 93 9.46 2.50 14.82
C ARG A 93 9.66 0.99 14.65
N CYS A 94 10.04 0.55 13.45
CA CYS A 94 10.16 -0.88 13.15
C CYS A 94 11.61 -1.35 13.02
N GLY A 95 12.59 -0.43 13.00
CA GLY A 95 14.00 -0.75 12.91
C GLY A 95 14.47 -1.22 11.54
N THR A 96 13.62 -1.20 10.51
CA THR A 96 14.01 -1.62 9.16
C THR A 96 14.83 -0.53 8.47
N GLU A 97 15.84 -0.94 7.70
CA GLU A 97 16.70 -0.03 6.96
C GLU A 97 16.05 0.37 5.64
N SER A 98 15.48 -0.61 4.92
CA SER A 98 14.81 -0.34 3.66
C SER A 98 13.35 0.06 3.90
N PRO A 99 12.84 1.06 3.18
CA PRO A 99 11.40 1.31 3.11
C PRO A 99 10.63 0.10 2.56
N TRP A 100 11.28 -0.71 1.73
CA TRP A 100 10.69 -1.87 1.08
C TRP A 100 10.69 -3.14 1.95
N ASP A 101 11.39 -3.10 3.09
CA ASP A 101 11.42 -4.25 4.00
C ASP A 101 10.03 -4.48 4.58
N ARG A 102 9.61 -5.74 4.60
CA ARG A 102 8.30 -6.15 5.09
C ARG A 102 8.38 -7.41 5.92
N TYR A 103 9.06 -7.33 7.07
CA TYR A 103 9.39 -8.49 7.91
C TYR A 103 8.22 -9.38 8.35
N TRP A 104 6.99 -8.87 8.29
CA TRP A 104 5.78 -9.58 8.69
C TRP A 104 5.04 -10.23 7.51
N ASP A 105 5.40 -9.89 6.27
CA ASP A 105 4.84 -10.42 5.02
C ASP A 105 5.91 -11.17 4.19
N ASP A 106 7.12 -11.25 4.72
CA ASP A 106 8.27 -11.60 3.92
C ASP A 106 8.32 -13.10 3.61
N HIS A 107 7.76 -13.44 2.46
CA HIS A 107 8.03 -14.67 1.71
C HIS A 107 9.31 -14.55 0.85
N ARG A 108 10.16 -13.54 1.07
CA ARG A 108 11.34 -13.20 0.26
C ARG A 108 12.57 -12.84 1.09
N THR A 109 12.97 -13.72 1.99
CA THR A 109 14.35 -13.67 2.47
C THR A 109 15.10 -14.93 2.10
N ASP A 110 16.11 -14.76 1.23
CA ASP A 110 17.31 -15.60 1.17
C ASP A 110 17.88 -15.80 2.59
N THR A 111 17.63 -14.86 3.51
CA THR A 111 17.95 -14.95 4.95
C THR A 111 17.27 -16.13 5.66
N HIS A 112 16.10 -16.61 5.22
CA HIS A 112 15.49 -17.82 5.77
C HIS A 112 16.20 -19.09 5.29
N GLU A 113 16.52 -19.19 3.99
CA GLU A 113 17.33 -20.29 3.45
C GLU A 113 18.72 -20.31 4.10
N ILE A 114 19.35 -19.14 4.26
CA ILE A 114 20.67 -18.98 4.88
C ILE A 114 20.63 -19.30 6.38
N ALA A 115 19.65 -18.79 7.14
CA ALA A 115 19.51 -19.07 8.57
C ALA A 115 19.20 -20.56 8.84
N THR A 116 18.45 -21.19 7.93
CA THR A 116 18.19 -22.65 7.94
C THR A 116 19.47 -23.42 7.62
N ALA A 117 20.21 -23.04 6.58
CA ALA A 117 21.46 -23.67 6.20
C ALA A 117 22.56 -23.57 7.27
N PHE A 118 22.55 -22.49 8.07
CA PHE A 118 23.48 -22.28 9.18
C PHE A 118 23.00 -22.89 10.52
N GLY A 119 21.82 -23.52 10.58
CA GLY A 119 21.30 -24.15 11.80
C GLY A 119 21.00 -23.16 12.92
N TRP A 120 20.76 -21.88 12.59
CA TRP A 120 20.47 -20.84 13.59
C TRP A 120 19.01 -20.85 14.04
N LEU A 121 18.18 -21.68 13.39
CA LEU A 121 16.78 -21.91 13.67
C LEU A 121 16.56 -23.36 14.09
N ASP A 122 17.44 -23.91 14.94
CA ASP A 122 17.18 -25.18 15.63
C ASP A 122 15.84 -25.04 16.39
N ASP A 123 14.82 -25.77 15.95
CA ASP A 123 13.41 -25.77 16.39
C ASP A 123 12.40 -24.88 15.62
N VAL A 124 12.73 -24.33 14.45
CA VAL A 124 11.72 -23.76 13.53
C VAL A 124 11.48 -24.72 12.36
N ASP A 125 10.22 -25.08 12.17
CA ASP A 125 9.75 -26.22 11.36
C ASP A 125 10.30 -26.29 9.93
N ASP A 126 10.49 -27.52 9.46
CA ASP A 126 10.89 -27.86 8.09
C ASP A 126 9.96 -27.20 7.04
N PRO A 127 10.51 -26.43 6.08
CA PRO A 127 9.73 -25.68 5.09
C PRO A 127 8.89 -26.57 4.15
N ALA A 128 9.14 -27.88 4.13
CA ALA A 128 8.30 -28.85 3.39
C ALA A 128 7.12 -29.38 4.21
N THR A 129 7.17 -29.32 5.56
CA THR A 129 6.08 -29.79 6.45
C THR A 129 5.24 -28.67 7.02
N THR A 130 5.83 -27.48 7.19
CA THR A 130 5.09 -26.24 7.39
C THR A 130 5.08 -25.54 6.04
N PRO A 131 4.03 -25.70 5.20
CA PRO A 131 3.81 -24.67 4.18
C PRO A 131 3.88 -23.37 4.94
N CYS A 132 4.68 -22.42 4.48
CA CYS A 132 4.72 -21.07 5.01
C CYS A 132 3.30 -20.50 4.97
N GLN A 133 2.47 -20.90 5.93
CA GLN A 133 1.31 -20.18 6.36
C GLN A 133 1.95 -18.86 6.75
N GLU A 134 1.72 -17.87 5.89
CA GLU A 134 1.69 -16.45 6.19
C GLU A 134 1.90 -16.27 7.69
N ARG A 135 2.99 -15.63 8.11
CA ARG A 135 3.15 -15.25 9.52
C ARG A 135 2.04 -14.25 9.81
N GLU A 136 0.86 -14.77 10.10
CA GLU A 136 -0.38 -14.03 10.02
C GLU A 136 -0.26 -12.84 10.96
N VAL A 137 -0.41 -11.65 10.39
CA VAL A 137 -0.32 -10.43 11.17
C VAL A 137 -1.37 -10.49 12.27
N SER A 138 -0.90 -10.48 13.53
CA SER A 138 -1.79 -10.47 14.69
C SER A 138 -2.79 -9.32 14.59
N THR A 139 -3.99 -9.49 15.12
CA THR A 139 -5.03 -8.44 15.10
C THR A 139 -4.53 -7.13 15.71
N ALA A 140 -3.66 -7.19 16.72
CA ALA A 140 -3.04 -6.02 17.33
C ALA A 140 -2.14 -5.28 16.33
N LYS A 141 -1.22 -6.00 15.66
CA LYS A 141 -0.34 -5.44 14.64
C LYS A 141 -1.12 -4.91 13.44
N PHE A 142 -2.17 -5.61 12.99
CA PHE A 142 -3.05 -5.15 11.92
C PHE A 142 -3.72 -3.82 12.27
N ARG A 143 -4.24 -3.67 13.50
CA ARG A 143 -4.80 -2.40 13.97
C ARG A 143 -3.76 -1.27 14.01
N GLU A 144 -2.50 -1.58 14.28
CA GLU A 144 -1.43 -0.58 14.22
C GLU A 144 -1.13 -0.15 12.78
N LEU A 145 -1.04 -1.12 11.85
CA LEU A 145 -0.86 -0.85 10.43
C LEU A 145 -2.02 0.00 9.90
N LEU A 146 -3.26 -0.40 10.17
CA LEU A 146 -4.47 0.34 9.81
C LEU A 146 -4.41 1.81 10.28
N LYS A 147 -4.03 2.06 11.53
CA LYS A 147 -3.88 3.43 12.06
C LYS A 147 -2.78 4.21 11.34
N ALA A 148 -1.68 3.54 10.99
CA ALA A 148 -0.58 4.16 10.26
C ALA A 148 -0.97 4.47 8.81
N THR A 149 -1.62 3.52 8.11
CA THR A 149 -2.19 3.71 6.78
C THR A 149 -3.09 4.94 6.73
N ILE A 150 -4.05 5.06 7.65
CA ILE A 150 -4.95 6.23 7.72
C ILE A 150 -4.15 7.52 7.83
N ARG A 151 -3.17 7.58 8.75
CA ARG A 151 -2.36 8.79 8.96
C ARG A 151 -1.55 9.15 7.72
N THR A 152 -0.91 8.17 7.09
CA THR A 152 -0.08 8.40 5.90
C THR A 152 -0.90 8.82 4.70
N LEU A 153 -2.07 8.20 4.46
CA LEU A 153 -2.96 8.61 3.38
C LEU A 153 -3.43 10.06 3.58
N GLU A 154 -3.78 10.44 4.81
CA GLU A 154 -4.18 11.82 5.11
C GLU A 154 -3.04 12.83 4.98
N GLU A 155 -1.84 12.45 5.41
CA GLU A 155 -0.64 13.28 5.28
C GLU A 155 -0.26 13.49 3.80
N LYS A 156 -0.51 12.48 2.96
CA LYS A 156 -0.37 12.57 1.50
C LYS A 156 -1.56 13.27 0.81
N GLY A 157 -2.53 13.79 1.57
CA GLY A 157 -3.64 14.58 1.06
C GLY A 157 -4.82 13.77 0.52
N VAL A 158 -4.85 12.45 0.74
CA VAL A 158 -5.98 11.60 0.34
C VAL A 158 -7.17 11.86 1.27
N THR A 159 -8.30 12.27 0.69
CA THR A 159 -9.55 12.46 1.43
C THR A 159 -10.28 11.12 1.58
N LEU A 160 -10.45 10.65 2.81
CA LEU A 160 -11.05 9.35 3.13
C LEU A 160 -11.96 9.40 4.36
N ASP A 161 -12.99 8.54 4.39
CA ASP A 161 -13.82 8.36 5.57
C ASP A 161 -13.18 7.35 6.55
N ARG A 162 -12.55 7.86 7.61
CA ARG A 162 -11.80 7.05 8.60
C ARG A 162 -12.61 5.90 9.19
N GLN A 163 -13.90 6.14 9.45
CA GLN A 163 -14.78 5.14 10.09
C GLN A 163 -15.08 3.99 9.14
N THR A 164 -15.36 4.31 7.87
CA THR A 164 -15.58 3.33 6.82
C THR A 164 -14.32 2.50 6.61
N LEU A 165 -13.15 3.14 6.47
CA LEU A 165 -11.88 2.43 6.30
C LEU A 165 -11.64 1.46 7.46
N ALA A 166 -11.76 1.94 8.70
CA ALA A 166 -11.51 1.11 9.87
C ALA A 166 -12.50 -0.06 10.01
N ARG A 167 -13.79 0.17 9.75
CA ARG A 167 -14.82 -0.87 9.82
C ARG A 167 -14.59 -1.93 8.75
N GLU A 168 -14.47 -1.52 7.50
CA GLU A 168 -14.31 -2.39 6.34
C GLU A 168 -13.02 -3.23 6.41
N ALA A 169 -11.91 -2.64 6.86
CA ALA A 169 -10.64 -3.35 7.02
C ALA A 169 -10.70 -4.40 8.14
N LEU A 170 -11.36 -4.07 9.27
CA LEU A 170 -11.48 -4.99 10.40
C LEU A 170 -12.47 -6.13 10.12
N ASP A 171 -13.55 -5.85 9.38
CA ASP A 171 -14.51 -6.87 8.96
C ASP A 171 -13.83 -7.88 8.02
N ARG A 172 -13.13 -7.41 6.97
CA ARG A 172 -12.36 -8.29 6.06
C ARG A 172 -11.29 -9.11 6.78
N ARG A 173 -10.55 -8.49 7.71
CA ARG A 173 -9.52 -9.22 8.48
C ARG A 173 -10.12 -10.30 9.37
N ARG A 174 -11.34 -10.09 9.90
CA ARG A 174 -12.07 -11.13 10.65
C ARG A 174 -12.49 -12.28 9.74
N ASP A 175 -12.77 -12.00 8.48
CA ASP A 175 -13.19 -12.99 7.48
C ASP A 175 -12.00 -13.75 6.86
N GLY A 176 -10.76 -13.44 7.30
CA GLY A 176 -9.55 -14.18 6.96
C GLY A 176 -8.81 -13.66 5.72
N GLU A 177 -9.18 -12.49 5.20
CA GLU A 177 -8.48 -11.91 4.05
C GLU A 177 -7.05 -11.45 4.39
N HIS A 178 -6.20 -11.37 3.36
CA HIS A 178 -4.83 -10.91 3.46
C HIS A 178 -4.77 -9.42 3.87
N VAL A 179 -3.68 -8.99 4.50
CA VAL A 179 -3.55 -7.63 5.05
C VAL A 179 -3.68 -6.56 3.96
N ASP A 180 -3.09 -6.79 2.79
CA ASP A 180 -3.18 -5.84 1.67
C ASP A 180 -4.56 -5.78 1.06
N ASP A 181 -5.22 -6.92 0.87
CA ASP A 181 -6.59 -6.95 0.35
C ASP A 181 -7.52 -6.21 1.31
N CYS A 182 -7.38 -6.44 2.62
CA CYS A 182 -8.12 -5.73 3.64
C CYS A 182 -7.93 -4.21 3.57
N LEU A 183 -6.67 -3.75 3.45
CA LEU A 183 -6.35 -2.32 3.47
C LEU A 183 -6.66 -1.63 2.14
N GLY A 184 -6.39 -2.29 1.02
CA GLY A 184 -6.65 -1.80 -0.34
C GLY A 184 -8.15 -1.60 -0.55
N GLU A 185 -8.95 -2.63 -0.34
CA GLU A 185 -10.40 -2.58 -0.55
C GLU A 185 -11.10 -1.62 0.43
N ALA A 186 -10.66 -1.60 1.69
CA ALA A 186 -11.20 -0.65 2.67
C ALA A 186 -10.84 0.81 2.32
N THR A 187 -9.68 1.05 1.72
CA THR A 187 -9.27 2.39 1.25
C THR A 187 -10.18 2.86 0.12
N GLY A 188 -10.45 2.01 -0.87
CA GLY A 188 -11.41 2.32 -1.94
C GLY A 188 -12.79 2.67 -1.41
N ALA A 189 -13.35 1.81 -0.54
CA ALA A 189 -14.65 2.03 0.07
C ALA A 189 -14.71 3.35 0.86
N ALA A 190 -13.64 3.70 1.57
CA ALA A 190 -13.56 4.93 2.36
C ALA A 190 -13.49 6.19 1.49
N ILE A 191 -12.76 6.16 0.37
CA ILE A 191 -12.69 7.26 -0.59
C ILE A 191 -14.05 7.45 -1.26
N THR A 192 -14.67 6.36 -1.77
CA THR A 192 -16.01 6.41 -2.37
C THR A 192 -17.03 7.01 -1.40
N ARG A 193 -16.99 6.60 -0.13
CA ARG A 193 -17.89 7.14 0.90
C ARG A 193 -17.66 8.63 1.15
N ALA A 194 -16.41 9.08 1.20
CA ALA A 194 -16.06 10.49 1.42
C ALA A 194 -16.55 11.38 0.27
N VAL A 195 -16.41 10.92 -0.98
CA VAL A 195 -16.92 11.63 -2.16
C VAL A 195 -18.44 11.74 -2.13
N ILE A 196 -19.15 10.63 -1.90
CA ILE A 196 -20.62 10.62 -1.83
C ILE A 196 -21.16 11.56 -0.74
N ARG A 197 -20.52 11.56 0.44
CA ARG A 197 -20.90 12.45 1.55
C ARG A 197 -20.70 13.92 1.18
N SER A 198 -19.57 14.24 0.55
CA SER A 198 -19.26 15.61 0.12
C SER A 198 -20.27 16.13 -0.92
N ASP A 199 -20.73 15.27 -1.83
CA ASP A 199 -21.76 15.62 -2.81
C ASP A 199 -23.14 15.82 -2.19
N ALA A 200 -23.50 15.00 -1.19
CA ALA A 200 -24.74 15.16 -0.44
C ALA A 200 -24.77 16.50 0.30
N ASP A 201 -23.70 16.84 1.03
CA ASP A 201 -23.57 18.10 1.78
C ASP A 201 -23.62 19.32 0.83
N ARG A 202 -23.00 19.22 -0.36
CA ARG A 202 -23.06 20.28 -1.39
C ARG A 202 -24.47 20.46 -1.99
N THR A 203 -25.23 19.39 -2.11
CA THR A 203 -26.59 19.42 -2.65
C THR A 203 -27.57 20.02 -1.63
N ASP A 204 -27.37 19.71 -0.34
CA ASP A 204 -28.16 20.25 0.76
C ASP A 204 -27.94 21.77 0.91
N ALA A 205 -26.68 22.22 0.87
CA ALA A 205 -26.32 23.64 0.92
C ALA A 205 -26.91 24.47 -0.24
N ARG A 206 -27.23 23.87 -1.39
CA ARG A 206 -27.91 24.54 -2.51
C ARG A 206 -29.43 24.62 -2.34
N ARG A 207 -30.01 23.80 -1.46
CA ARG A 207 -31.45 23.74 -1.21
C ARG A 207 -31.90 24.77 -0.17
N GLU A 208 -31.00 25.20 0.71
CA GLU A 208 -31.25 26.18 1.77
C GLU A 208 -31.14 27.65 1.33
N VAL A 209 -31.75 28.04 0.20
CA VAL A 209 -31.94 29.46 -0.14
C VAL A 209 -33.40 29.84 0.10
N PRO A 210 -33.75 30.51 1.21
CA PRO A 210 -35.09 31.02 1.44
C PRO A 210 -35.31 32.28 0.59
N ALA A 211 -36.52 32.41 0.04
CA ALA A 211 -37.03 33.58 -0.68
C ALA A 211 -37.46 34.71 0.27
#